data_AF-A0A368SY06-F1
#
_entry.id   AF-A0A368SY06-F1
#
_cell.length_a   1.000
_cell.length_b   1.000
_cell.length_c   1.000
_cell.angle_alpha   90.00
_cell.angle_beta   90.00
_cell.angle_gamma   90.00
#
_symmetry.space_group_name_H-M   'P 1'
#
loop_
_entity.id
_entity.type
_entity.pdbx_description
1 polymer ?
#
loop_
_entity_poly.entity_id
_entity_poly.type
_entity_poly.pdbx_seq_one_letter_code
_entity_poly.pdbx_strand_id
1 'polypeptide(L)'
;MVRIARHRVAFSGRSAEGPATWSQRQMWRLIQLRMPDTAFYNHSLGFELPDGLALDDVLRQIGLLVERHESLRTLFRHRDGELTQHVVGPGELDV
;
A
#
# COMPACT_ATOMS: atom_id res chain seq x y z
N MET A 1 -0.65 6.47 26.39
CA MET A 1 -1.54 5.96 25.32
C MET A 1 -1.20 6.73 24.06
N VAL A 2 -0.59 6.10 23.06
CA VAL A 2 -0.23 6.78 21.79
C VAL A 2 -1.52 7.01 21.00
N ARG A 3 -1.84 8.26 20.70
CA ARG A 3 -2.96 8.59 19.80
C ARG A 3 -2.47 8.51 18.37
N ILE A 4 -2.90 7.49 17.64
CA ILE A 4 -2.67 7.40 16.20
C ILE A 4 -3.68 8.35 15.53
N ALA A 5 -3.19 9.45 14.96
CA ALA A 5 -3.99 10.32 14.11
C ALA A 5 -3.95 9.76 12.68
N ARG A 6 -5.10 9.71 12.01
CA ARG A 6 -5.19 9.36 10.60
C ARG A 6 -5.20 10.62 9.75
N HIS A 7 -4.37 10.65 8.72
CA HIS A 7 -4.26 11.73 7.75
C HIS A 7 -4.58 11.21 6.36
N ARG A 8 -5.18 12.05 5.51
CA ARG A 8 -5.38 11.72 4.10
C ARG A 8 -4.26 12.31 3.27
N VAL A 9 -3.68 11.46 2.44
CA VAL A 9 -2.60 11.83 1.53
C VAL A 9 -3.07 11.58 0.11
N ALA A 10 -3.20 12.66 -0.67
CA ALA A 10 -3.51 12.57 -2.08
C ALA A 10 -2.30 12.07 -2.87
N PHE A 11 -2.57 11.27 -3.91
CA PHE A 11 -1.57 10.83 -4.87
C PHE A 11 -2.15 10.81 -6.28
N SER A 12 -1.29 10.96 -7.29
CA SER A 12 -1.66 10.78 -8.69
C SER A 12 -1.06 9.48 -9.26
N GLY A 13 -1.28 9.22 -10.55
CA GLY A 13 -0.69 8.08 -11.24
C GLY A 13 -1.65 7.41 -12.22
N ARG A 14 -1.10 6.61 -13.12
CA ARG A 14 -1.91 5.85 -14.09
C ARG A 14 -2.57 4.65 -13.44
N SER A 15 -3.75 4.27 -13.93
CA SER A 15 -4.33 2.95 -13.68
C SER A 15 -3.71 1.90 -14.60
N ALA A 16 -3.53 0.68 -14.09
CA ALA A 16 -3.09 -0.46 -14.88
C ALA A 16 -3.64 -1.77 -14.32
N GLU A 17 -3.79 -2.78 -15.17
CA GLU A 17 -4.21 -4.12 -14.77
C GLU A 17 -3.34 -5.16 -15.48
N GLY A 18 -3.05 -6.27 -14.80
CA GLY A 18 -2.32 -7.39 -15.38
C GLY A 18 -2.37 -8.64 -14.51
N PRO A 19 -1.84 -9.77 -15.01
CA PRO A 19 -1.72 -10.97 -14.21
C PRO A 19 -0.80 -10.71 -13.02
N ALA A 20 -1.12 -11.28 -11.86
CA ALA A 20 -0.18 -11.31 -10.74
C ALA A 20 1.07 -12.11 -11.14
N THR A 21 2.21 -11.82 -10.51
CA THR A 21 3.40 -12.65 -10.64
C THR A 21 3.21 -13.98 -9.95
N TRP A 22 4.05 -14.97 -10.26
CA TRP A 22 4.02 -16.26 -9.57
C TRP A 22 4.18 -16.10 -8.05
N SER A 23 5.13 -15.27 -7.61
CA SER A 23 5.37 -15.01 -6.19
C SER A 23 4.19 -14.34 -5.50
N GLN A 24 3.54 -13.37 -6.16
CA GLN A 24 2.32 -12.75 -5.64
C GLN A 24 1.19 -13.79 -5.47
N ARG A 25 0.99 -14.69 -6.44
CA ARG A 25 0.01 -15.78 -6.33
C ARG A 25 0.30 -16.73 -5.18
N GLN A 26 1.57 -17.14 -5.01
CA GLN A 26 1.95 -18.04 -3.92
C GLN A 26 1.75 -17.37 -2.55
N MET A 27 2.19 -16.13 -2.39
CA MET A 27 2.01 -15.39 -1.14
C MET A 27 0.52 -15.20 -0.81
N TRP A 28 -0.28 -14.78 -1.80
CA TRP A 28 -1.72 -14.60 -1.63
C TRP A 28 -2.40 -15.90 -1.18
N ARG A 29 -2.07 -17.04 -1.82
CA ARG A 29 -2.60 -18.35 -1.43
C ARG A 29 -2.24 -18.72 0.01
N LEU A 30 -0.99 -18.47 0.42
CA LEU A 30 -0.53 -18.74 1.79
C LEU A 30 -1.30 -17.90 2.82
N ILE A 31 -1.45 -16.60 2.57
CA ILE A 31 -2.21 -15.69 3.42
C ILE A 31 -3.66 -16.19 3.53
N GLN A 32 -4.35 -16.40 2.41
CA GLN A 32 -5.76 -16.80 2.42
C GLN A 32 -6.01 -18.15 3.11
N LEU A 33 -5.13 -19.14 2.92
CA LEU A 33 -5.35 -20.49 3.44
C LEU A 33 -5.00 -20.63 4.92
N ARG A 34 -3.97 -19.92 5.40
CA ARG A 34 -3.40 -20.18 6.73
C ARG A 34 -3.61 -19.04 7.71
N MET A 35 -3.77 -17.82 7.20
CA MET A 35 -3.40 -16.60 7.90
C MET A 35 -4.17 -15.36 7.37
N PRO A 36 -5.51 -15.41 7.19
CA PRO A 36 -6.24 -14.31 6.54
C PRO A 36 -6.23 -13.01 7.36
N ASP A 37 -6.17 -13.11 8.70
CA ASP A 37 -6.31 -11.97 9.61
C ASP A 37 -5.05 -11.70 10.46
N THR A 38 -3.90 -12.28 10.08
CA THR A 38 -2.65 -12.07 10.83
C THR A 38 -1.80 -10.96 10.22
N ALA A 39 -1.07 -10.28 11.10
CA ALA A 39 -0.04 -9.31 10.73
C ALA A 39 1.33 -9.96 10.46
N PHE A 40 1.44 -11.30 10.37
CA PHE A 40 2.72 -12.01 10.25
C PHE A 40 3.59 -11.52 9.08
N TYR A 41 2.97 -11.14 7.95
CA TYR A 41 3.67 -10.64 6.77
C TYR A 41 3.78 -9.11 6.72
N ASN A 42 3.37 -8.41 7.77
CA ASN A 42 3.49 -6.96 7.83
C ASN A 42 4.91 -6.57 8.23
N HIS A 43 5.57 -5.77 7.40
CA HIS A 43 6.81 -5.11 7.74
C HIS A 43 6.51 -3.73 8.30
N SER A 44 6.79 -3.51 9.58
CA SER A 44 6.58 -2.22 10.27
C SER A 44 7.93 -1.63 10.68
N LEU A 45 8.13 -0.34 10.38
CA LEU A 45 9.33 0.41 10.73
C LEU A 45 8.92 1.77 11.32
N GLY A 46 9.63 2.20 12.35
CA GLY A 46 9.48 3.54 12.93
C GLY A 46 10.74 4.36 12.66
N PHE A 47 10.57 5.66 12.43
CA PHE A 47 11.65 6.60 12.17
C PHE A 47 11.51 7.80 13.09
N GLU A 48 12.62 8.29 13.62
CA GLU A 48 12.69 9.62 14.23
C GLU A 48 12.87 10.65 13.12
N LEU A 49 12.04 11.69 13.17
CA LEU A 49 12.12 12.79 12.22
C LEU A 49 13.01 13.90 12.81
N PRO A 50 13.86 14.54 11.99
CA PRO A 50 14.57 15.74 12.40
C PRO A 50 13.63 16.85 12.89
N ASP A 51 14.10 17.61 13.85
CA ASP A 51 13.42 18.82 14.30
C ASP A 51 13.22 19.81 13.14
N GLY A 52 12.09 20.52 13.17
CA GLY A 52 11.76 21.54 12.16
C GLY A 52 11.05 21.02 10.91
N LEU A 53 10.79 19.70 10.79
CA LEU A 53 9.93 19.16 9.75
C LEU A 53 8.45 19.38 10.07
N ALA A 54 7.75 20.10 9.19
CA ALA A 54 6.30 20.20 9.26
C ALA A 54 5.65 18.86 8.90
N LEU A 55 4.62 18.46 9.65
CA LEU A 55 3.86 17.24 9.37
C LEU A 55 3.32 17.22 7.92
N ASP A 56 2.84 18.35 7.42
CA ASP A 56 2.31 18.48 6.07
C ASP A 56 3.38 18.19 4.99
N ASP A 57 4.64 18.54 5.25
CA ASP A 57 5.75 18.20 4.34
C ASP A 57 6.00 16.70 4.31
N VAL A 58 5.96 16.03 5.47
CA VAL A 58 6.13 14.58 5.57
C VAL A 58 4.99 13.86 4.84
N LEU A 59 3.74 14.26 5.08
CA LEU A 59 2.56 13.72 4.42
C LEU A 59 2.63 13.90 2.89
N ARG A 60 3.10 15.07 2.43
CA ARG A 60 3.33 15.32 1.00
C ARG A 60 4.41 14.39 0.42
N GLN A 61 5.50 14.14 1.13
CA GLN A 61 6.52 13.18 0.68
C GLN A 61 5.98 11.74 0.59
N ILE A 62 5.13 11.34 1.54
CA ILE A 62 4.44 10.04 1.46
C ILE A 62 3.60 9.96 0.18
N GLY A 63 2.86 11.02 -0.16
CA GLY A 63 2.07 11.06 -1.39
C GLY A 63 2.91 10.90 -2.65
N LEU A 64 4.08 11.54 -2.70
CA LEU A 64 5.04 11.40 -3.80
C LEU A 64 5.61 9.98 -3.90
N LEU A 65 5.84 9.30 -2.77
CA LEU A 65 6.26 7.89 -2.79
C LEU A 65 5.16 6.98 -3.34
N VAL A 66 3.91 7.17 -2.92
CA VAL A 66 2.75 6.40 -3.42
C VAL A 66 2.53 6.63 -4.92
N GLU A 67 2.67 7.87 -5.38
CA GLU A 67 2.59 8.21 -6.80
C GLU A 67 3.68 7.50 -7.62
N ARG A 68 4.94 7.59 -7.16
CA ARG A 68 6.12 7.02 -7.83
C ARG A 68 6.07 5.50 -7.90
N HIS A 69 5.55 4.83 -6.88
CA HIS A 69 5.62 3.38 -6.74
C HIS A 69 4.25 2.72 -6.94
N GLU A 70 4.01 2.17 -8.13
CA GLU A 70 2.77 1.43 -8.46
C GLU A 70 2.44 0.33 -7.44
N SER A 71 3.46 -0.32 -6.87
CA SER A 71 3.30 -1.39 -5.87
C SER A 71 2.60 -0.93 -4.59
N LEU A 72 2.73 0.34 -4.19
CA LEU A 72 2.08 0.89 -2.99
C LEU A 72 0.57 1.16 -3.19
N ARG A 73 0.13 1.18 -4.45
CA ARG A 73 -1.26 1.42 -4.85
C ARG A 73 -1.82 0.28 -5.69
N THR A 74 -1.28 -0.92 -5.52
CA THR A 74 -1.72 -2.14 -6.19
C THR A 74 -2.69 -2.92 -5.31
N LEU A 75 -3.86 -3.25 -5.86
CA LEU A 75 -4.84 -4.15 -5.28
C LEU A 75 -4.75 -5.54 -5.93
N PHE A 76 -4.91 -6.60 -5.15
CA PHE A 76 -5.02 -7.96 -5.65
C PHE A 76 -6.49 -8.41 -5.64
N ARG A 77 -6.97 -8.93 -6.77
CA ARG A 77 -8.37 -9.36 -6.95
C ARG A 77 -8.41 -10.66 -7.76
N HIS A 78 -9.39 -11.51 -7.48
CA HIS A 78 -9.68 -12.63 -8.37
C HIS A 78 -10.58 -12.16 -9.51
N ARG A 79 -10.19 -12.47 -10.75
CA ARG A 79 -10.96 -12.22 -11.97
C ARG A 79 -10.86 -13.46 -12.86
N ASP A 80 -12.00 -13.99 -13.28
CA ASP A 80 -12.08 -15.16 -14.16
C ASP A 80 -11.25 -16.38 -13.65
N GLY A 81 -11.22 -16.56 -12.32
CA GLY A 81 -10.50 -17.65 -11.66
C GLY A 81 -9.00 -17.39 -11.39
N GLU A 82 -8.45 -16.28 -11.86
CA GLU A 82 -7.04 -15.93 -11.72
C GLU A 82 -6.83 -14.71 -10.81
N LEU A 83 -5.69 -14.67 -10.12
CA LEU A 83 -5.30 -13.50 -9.34
C LEU A 83 -4.70 -12.43 -10.27
N THR A 84 -5.33 -11.26 -10.31
CA THR A 84 -4.83 -10.09 -11.03
C THR A 84 -4.32 -9.03 -10.06
N GLN A 85 -3.40 -8.22 -10.55
CA GLN A 85 -2.94 -7.00 -9.89
C GLN A 85 -3.56 -5.81 -10.61
N HIS A 86 -4.14 -4.90 -9.82
CA HIS A 86 -4.80 -3.70 -10.30
C HIS A 86 -4.18 -2.48 -9.63
N VAL A 87 -3.40 -1.74 -10.39
CA VAL A 87 -2.81 -0.47 -9.97
C VAL A 87 -3.88 0.60 -10.03
N VAL A 88 -4.18 1.21 -8.89
CA VAL A 88 -5.18 2.29 -8.78
C VAL A 88 -4.61 3.59 -9.35
N GLY A 89 -5.41 4.34 -10.10
CA GLY A 89 -5.10 5.69 -10.58
C GLY A 89 -5.11 6.74 -9.47
N PRO A 90 -5.39 8.03 -9.75
CA PRO A 90 -5.38 9.08 -8.74
C PRO A 90 -6.37 8.81 -7.60
N GLY A 91 -6.00 9.15 -6.36
CA GLY A 91 -6.82 8.90 -5.18
C GLY A 91 -6.23 9.45 -3.89
N GLU A 92 -6.79 9.01 -2.76
CA GLU A 92 -6.33 9.35 -1.40
C GLU A 92 -5.99 8.06 -0.64
N LEU A 93 -4.93 8.12 0.18
CA LEU A 93 -4.54 7.08 1.12
C LEU A 93 -4.71 7.59 2.55
N ASP A 94 -5.37 6.81 3.40
CA ASP A 94 -5.38 7.03 4.84
C ASP A 94 -4.06 6.52 5.44
N VAL A 95 -3.28 7.41 6.08
CA VAL A 95 -2.01 7.10 6.76
C VAL A 95 -2.05 7.47 8.23
#